data_AF-A0A7L2AWQ3-F1
#
_entry.id   AF-A0A7L2AWQ3-F1
#
_cell.length_a   1.000
_cell.length_b   1.000
_cell.length_c   1.000
_cell.angle_alpha   90.00
_cell.angle_beta   90.00
_cell.angle_gamma   90.00
#
_symmetry.space_group_name_H-M   'P 1'
#
loop_
_entity.id
_entity.type
_entity.pdbx_description
1 polymer ?
#
loop_
_entity_poly.entity_id
_entity_poly.type
_entity_poly.pdbx_seq_one_letter_code
_entity_poly.pdbx_strand_id
1 'polypeptide(L)'
;NLSLHAEFLLCGVSELDLVTGGTPSSLLVHGLLSFPLCLDRSHRCLLAAACYGRGRVVVASHESQLFSPKMARFLLNAVRWLDAGRKGIVGVDAKLKKLCSLLSQEEVKSQVSQLTDDISVYCCTSYSDRDAERVRAFVAEGGGLLIGGQDWYWASQNHSKAAVAEYPGNKILNCFGLSILGQSAHAAKYPAVGSGEHYHFCKALALFSRHVDEHEELKAPMKDWLQRLAQDSTAFLHIQAHDCPAYASIHRILTKVLQRSGIPSVSRQCPVKNNSKEAVLLCMATELSLTMTDSAALVQKSAAEVCTLPVTVEIDGTNPGKTAWRSTGLYLPEGHTAVITIPCPVINAGLKVQIGCHTNDLSHARELKRAPVVTGTCDIACQKQSISCLWGGLIYITVPAKSALGKVTITAEGAVRAPFFKLGETCENQWKACIRHYPAPWAELAVENLILTVPSDSIQHMENPQPLLTLWNEIMVAISKLAAIPTKFPRPERIVTDVQISCG
;
A
#
# COMPACT_ATOMS: atom_id res chain seq x y z
N ASN A 1 -24.52 -5.89 21.55
CA ASN A 1 -23.65 -7.06 21.74
C ASN A 1 -23.40 -7.69 20.38
N LEU A 2 -22.18 -7.58 19.82
CA LEU A 2 -21.88 -8.05 18.45
C LEU A 2 -21.95 -9.58 18.32
N SER A 3 -21.71 -10.34 19.41
CA SER A 3 -21.78 -11.80 19.37
C SER A 3 -23.17 -12.31 19.00
N LEU A 4 -24.22 -11.70 19.57
CA LEU A 4 -25.61 -12.03 19.26
C LEU A 4 -25.97 -11.79 17.78
N HIS A 5 -25.37 -10.76 17.17
CA HIS A 5 -25.56 -10.51 15.74
C HIS A 5 -24.88 -11.58 14.88
N ALA A 6 -23.66 -11.98 15.23
CA ALA A 6 -22.95 -13.08 14.56
C ALA A 6 -23.70 -14.41 14.71
N GLU A 7 -24.16 -14.74 15.92
CA GLU A 7 -24.97 -15.94 16.20
C GLU A 7 -26.26 -15.98 15.37
N PHE A 8 -26.94 -14.85 15.22
CA PHE A 8 -28.12 -14.76 14.35
C PHE A 8 -27.77 -15.06 12.89
N LEU A 9 -26.72 -14.40 12.37
CA LEU A 9 -26.29 -14.56 10.98
C LEU A 9 -25.83 -15.99 10.68
N LEU A 10 -25.18 -16.63 11.64
CA LEU A 10 -24.60 -17.97 11.53
C LEU A 10 -25.52 -19.08 12.07
N CYS A 11 -26.79 -18.77 12.36
CA CYS A 11 -27.73 -19.73 12.89
C CYS A 11 -27.95 -20.93 11.93
N GLY A 12 -27.51 -22.11 12.36
CA GLY A 12 -27.55 -23.33 11.54
C GLY A 12 -26.48 -23.37 10.44
N VAL A 13 -25.44 -22.54 10.53
CA VAL A 13 -24.32 -22.47 9.59
C VAL A 13 -23.02 -22.67 10.36
N SER A 14 -22.53 -23.91 10.39
CA SER A 14 -21.23 -24.25 11.01
C SER A 14 -20.04 -24.00 10.08
N GLU A 15 -20.28 -24.06 8.76
CA GLU A 15 -19.26 -23.94 7.73
C GLU A 15 -19.82 -23.12 6.55
N LEU A 16 -18.98 -22.25 6.00
CA LEU A 16 -19.28 -21.43 4.84
C LEU A 16 -18.51 -21.95 3.61
N ASP A 17 -19.23 -22.51 2.63
CA ASP A 17 -18.65 -22.96 1.35
C ASP A 17 -18.52 -21.79 0.36
N LEU A 18 -17.32 -21.21 0.30
CA LEU A 18 -17.01 -20.08 -0.57
C LEU A 18 -16.59 -20.51 -2.00
N VAL A 19 -16.63 -21.82 -2.32
CA VAL A 19 -16.38 -22.34 -3.67
C VAL A 19 -17.62 -22.09 -4.55
N THR A 20 -17.79 -20.83 -4.94
CA THR A 20 -19.00 -20.31 -5.60
C THR A 20 -18.77 -19.90 -7.06
N GLY A 21 -17.61 -20.24 -7.63
CA GLY A 21 -17.24 -19.95 -9.03
C GLY A 21 -16.40 -18.70 -9.24
N GLY A 22 -16.02 -18.00 -8.17
CA GLY A 22 -15.13 -16.84 -8.21
C GLY A 22 -14.08 -16.87 -7.11
N THR A 23 -13.02 -16.08 -7.28
CA THR A 23 -11.92 -15.96 -6.32
C THR A 23 -12.22 -14.81 -5.35
N PRO A 24 -12.38 -15.06 -4.04
CA PRO A 24 -12.68 -14.01 -3.08
C PRO A 24 -11.50 -13.05 -2.89
N SER A 25 -11.83 -11.80 -2.55
CA SER A 25 -10.88 -10.86 -1.96
C SER A 25 -10.77 -11.06 -0.44
N SER A 26 -9.74 -10.51 0.19
CA SER A 26 -9.73 -10.34 1.65
C SER A 26 -10.48 -9.09 2.08
N LEU A 27 -11.00 -9.08 3.30
CA LEU A 27 -11.73 -7.96 3.90
C LEU A 27 -10.95 -7.37 5.07
N LEU A 28 -10.94 -6.05 5.17
CA LEU A 28 -10.49 -5.31 6.35
C LEU A 28 -11.71 -4.98 7.23
N VAL A 29 -11.72 -5.47 8.47
CA VAL A 29 -12.76 -5.21 9.46
C VAL A 29 -12.20 -4.25 10.51
N HIS A 30 -12.50 -2.96 10.34
CA HIS A 30 -11.82 -1.86 11.05
C HIS A 30 -12.78 -0.91 11.81
N GLY A 31 -14.08 -1.18 11.81
CA GLY A 31 -15.07 -0.41 12.57
C GLY A 31 -15.34 -1.00 13.93
N LEU A 32 -15.58 -0.16 14.95
CA LEU A 32 -15.89 -0.65 16.29
C LEU A 32 -17.19 -1.48 16.37
N LEU A 33 -18.10 -1.28 15.41
CA LEU A 33 -19.37 -2.00 15.29
C LEU A 33 -19.39 -2.99 14.12
N SER A 34 -18.21 -3.28 13.53
CA SER A 34 -18.05 -4.33 12.53
C SER A 34 -17.42 -5.58 13.12
N PHE A 35 -17.69 -6.73 12.52
CA PHE A 35 -17.24 -8.03 13.01
C PHE A 35 -17.09 -9.04 11.87
N PRO A 36 -16.09 -9.93 11.94
CA PRO A 36 -15.91 -10.99 10.96
C PRO A 36 -16.95 -12.11 11.16
N LEU A 37 -17.36 -12.74 10.07
CA LEU A 37 -18.23 -13.92 10.03
C LEU A 37 -17.50 -15.17 9.53
N CYS A 38 -16.43 -14.96 8.77
CA CYS A 38 -15.59 -16.01 8.20
C CYS A 38 -14.14 -15.55 8.17
N LEU A 39 -13.24 -16.34 8.76
CA LEU A 39 -11.79 -16.13 8.75
C LEU A 39 -11.10 -17.39 8.21
N ASP A 40 -10.02 -17.21 7.45
CA ASP A 40 -9.14 -18.32 7.12
C ASP A 40 -8.08 -18.58 8.21
N ARG A 41 -7.20 -19.57 7.98
CA ARG A 41 -6.13 -19.94 8.92
C ARG A 41 -5.06 -18.85 9.12
N SER A 42 -5.01 -17.86 8.23
CA SER A 42 -4.12 -16.70 8.33
C SER A 42 -4.88 -15.46 8.82
N HIS A 43 -6.06 -15.64 9.40
CA HIS A 43 -6.93 -14.59 9.93
C HIS A 43 -7.42 -13.60 8.87
N ARG A 44 -7.39 -13.95 7.57
CA ARG A 44 -8.00 -13.13 6.52
C ARG A 44 -9.50 -13.27 6.58
N CYS A 45 -10.20 -12.13 6.63
CA CYS A 45 -11.66 -12.12 6.64
C CYS A 45 -12.23 -12.23 5.22
N LEU A 46 -13.26 -13.05 5.05
CA LEU A 46 -13.88 -13.33 3.74
C LEU A 46 -15.38 -13.00 3.71
N LEU A 47 -16.01 -12.91 4.88
CA LEU A 47 -17.38 -12.41 5.09
C LEU A 47 -17.38 -11.61 6.38
N ALA A 48 -18.01 -10.44 6.37
CA ALA A 48 -18.10 -9.57 7.54
C ALA A 48 -19.46 -8.87 7.59
N ALA A 49 -19.78 -8.33 8.76
CA ALA A 49 -20.97 -7.53 8.97
C ALA A 49 -20.67 -6.30 9.84
N ALA A 50 -21.56 -5.32 9.79
CA ALA A 50 -21.47 -4.12 10.62
C ALA A 50 -22.87 -3.58 10.97
N CYS A 51 -22.96 -2.94 12.12
CA CYS A 51 -24.08 -2.05 12.45
C CYS A 51 -23.64 -0.59 12.21
N TYR A 52 -24.48 0.20 11.55
CA TYR A 52 -24.18 1.61 11.27
C TYR A 52 -25.44 2.47 11.33
N GLY A 53 -25.42 3.53 12.15
CA GLY A 53 -26.62 4.29 12.47
C GLY A 53 -27.70 3.37 13.03
N ARG A 54 -28.88 3.35 12.40
CA ARG A 54 -29.97 2.41 12.72
C ARG A 54 -29.97 1.16 11.84
N GLY A 55 -29.14 1.11 10.80
CA GLY A 55 -29.10 0.02 9.83
C GLY A 55 -27.97 -0.96 10.03
N ARG A 56 -27.85 -1.85 9.05
CA ARG A 56 -27.01 -3.05 9.12
C ARG A 56 -26.41 -3.35 7.76
N VAL A 57 -25.21 -3.91 7.74
CA VAL A 57 -24.46 -4.22 6.51
C VAL A 57 -23.88 -5.62 6.61
N VAL A 58 -23.99 -6.40 5.53
CA VAL A 58 -23.26 -7.64 5.32
C VAL A 58 -22.47 -7.50 4.03
N VAL A 59 -21.16 -7.79 4.10
CA VAL A 59 -20.26 -7.75 2.94
C VAL A 59 -19.72 -9.14 2.62
N ALA A 60 -19.80 -9.49 1.34
CA ALA A 60 -19.23 -10.69 0.75
C ALA A 60 -17.99 -10.35 -0.09
N SER A 61 -16.95 -11.17 0.01
CA SER A 61 -15.67 -10.99 -0.69
C SER A 61 -15.71 -11.33 -2.18
N HIS A 62 -16.86 -11.78 -2.69
CA HIS A 62 -17.13 -11.98 -4.10
C HIS A 62 -18.66 -11.96 -4.35
N GLU A 63 -19.11 -11.41 -5.47
CA GLU A 63 -20.55 -11.27 -5.77
C GLU A 63 -21.24 -12.63 -6.00
N SER A 64 -20.50 -13.64 -6.47
CA SER A 64 -21.04 -15.00 -6.66
C SER A 64 -21.49 -15.67 -5.36
N GLN A 65 -20.98 -15.21 -4.22
CA GLN A 65 -21.39 -15.69 -2.90
C GLN A 65 -22.83 -15.26 -2.58
N LEU A 66 -23.30 -14.16 -3.15
CA LEU A 66 -24.62 -13.58 -2.87
C LEU A 66 -25.78 -14.29 -3.56
N PHE A 67 -25.52 -15.26 -4.44
CA PHE A 67 -26.57 -16.04 -5.10
C PHE A 67 -26.23 -17.53 -5.21
N SER A 68 -25.21 -17.99 -4.48
CA SER A 68 -24.85 -19.41 -4.49
C SER A 68 -25.83 -20.21 -3.65
N PRO A 69 -26.43 -21.31 -4.18
CA PRO A 69 -27.26 -22.21 -3.37
C PRO A 69 -26.53 -22.79 -2.17
N LYS A 70 -25.20 -22.95 -2.26
CA LYS A 70 -24.33 -23.39 -1.15
C LYS A 70 -24.38 -22.44 0.06
N MET A 71 -24.72 -21.18 -0.18
CA MET A 71 -24.83 -20.13 0.84
C MET A 71 -26.27 -19.83 1.24
N ALA A 72 -27.25 -20.60 0.75
CA ALA A 72 -28.67 -20.26 0.89
C ALA A 72 -29.08 -19.98 2.34
N ARG A 73 -28.72 -20.87 3.27
CA ARG A 73 -29.07 -20.70 4.69
C ARG A 73 -28.48 -19.42 5.28
N PHE A 74 -27.22 -19.13 5.00
CA PHE A 74 -26.55 -17.90 5.45
C PHE A 74 -27.20 -16.66 4.83
N LEU A 75 -27.48 -16.66 3.52
CA LEU A 75 -28.08 -15.53 2.83
C LEU A 75 -29.49 -15.21 3.37
N LEU A 76 -30.28 -16.23 3.69
CA LEU A 76 -31.59 -16.06 4.32
C LEU A 76 -31.47 -15.43 5.71
N ASN A 77 -30.53 -15.91 6.53
CA ASN A 77 -30.25 -15.30 7.83
C ASN A 77 -29.78 -13.85 7.66
N ALA A 78 -28.91 -13.57 6.69
CA ALA A 78 -28.42 -12.24 6.37
C ALA A 78 -29.57 -11.29 6.00
N VAL A 79 -30.44 -11.67 5.07
CA VAL A 79 -31.58 -10.83 4.68
C VAL A 79 -32.52 -10.57 5.86
N ARG A 80 -32.85 -11.58 6.67
CA ARG A 80 -33.68 -11.40 7.87
C ARG A 80 -33.02 -10.48 8.90
N TRP A 81 -31.71 -10.60 9.07
CA TRP A 81 -30.94 -9.74 9.97
C TRP A 81 -30.91 -8.30 9.47
N LEU A 82 -30.71 -8.10 8.17
CA LEU A 82 -30.66 -6.79 7.50
C LEU A 82 -32.02 -6.07 7.50
N ASP A 83 -33.12 -6.81 7.34
CA ASP A 83 -34.49 -6.25 7.38
C ASP A 83 -34.81 -5.71 8.78
N ALA A 84 -34.26 -6.34 9.83
CA ALA A 84 -34.47 -5.98 11.22
C ALA A 84 -35.96 -5.95 11.65
N GLY A 85 -36.80 -6.74 10.99
CA GLY A 85 -38.22 -6.88 11.30
C GLY A 85 -39.13 -5.84 10.64
N ARG A 86 -38.61 -5.02 9.71
CA ARG A 86 -39.39 -4.04 8.94
C ARG A 86 -40.35 -4.70 7.96
N LYS A 87 -40.09 -5.95 7.55
CA LYS A 87 -40.92 -6.74 6.63
C LYS A 87 -41.18 -6.02 5.30
N GLY A 88 -40.22 -5.20 4.85
CA GLY A 88 -40.32 -4.47 3.59
C GLY A 88 -39.88 -5.31 2.39
N ILE A 89 -39.72 -4.68 1.23
CA ILE A 89 -39.26 -5.35 0.01
C ILE A 89 -37.74 -5.49 0.03
N VAL A 90 -37.22 -6.63 -0.43
CA VAL A 90 -35.79 -6.83 -0.71
C VAL A 90 -35.53 -6.41 -2.16
N GLY A 91 -34.88 -5.27 -2.36
CA GLY A 91 -34.48 -4.80 -3.68
C GLY A 91 -33.15 -5.39 -4.09
N VAL A 92 -33.09 -6.01 -5.27
CA VAL A 92 -31.90 -6.71 -5.77
C VAL A 92 -31.43 -6.07 -7.08
N ASP A 93 -30.16 -5.67 -7.13
CA ASP A 93 -29.56 -5.17 -8.37
C ASP A 93 -29.64 -6.22 -9.49
N ALA A 94 -29.81 -5.76 -10.73
CA ALA A 94 -29.99 -6.63 -11.89
C ALA A 94 -28.87 -7.66 -12.08
N LYS A 95 -27.63 -7.34 -11.68
CA LYS A 95 -26.47 -8.26 -11.74
C LYS A 95 -26.61 -9.42 -10.75
N LEU A 96 -27.39 -9.25 -9.69
CA LEU A 96 -27.64 -10.24 -8.64
C LEU A 96 -29.02 -10.91 -8.76
N LYS A 97 -29.73 -10.80 -9.89
CA LYS A 97 -31.10 -11.34 -10.06
C LYS A 97 -31.30 -12.80 -9.65
N LYS A 98 -30.24 -13.61 -9.67
CA LYS A 98 -30.26 -15.02 -9.21
C LYS A 98 -30.57 -15.13 -7.70
N LEU A 99 -30.27 -14.11 -6.91
CA LEU A 99 -30.63 -14.04 -5.49
C LEU A 99 -32.15 -14.02 -5.30
N CYS A 100 -32.93 -13.36 -6.15
CA CYS A 100 -34.39 -13.38 -6.06
C CYS A 100 -34.94 -14.82 -6.12
N SER A 101 -34.41 -15.64 -7.02
CA SER A 101 -34.81 -17.06 -7.13
C SER A 101 -34.55 -17.85 -5.85
N LEU A 102 -33.48 -17.53 -5.12
CA LEU A 102 -33.14 -18.16 -3.84
C LEU A 102 -34.06 -17.67 -2.72
N LEU A 103 -34.36 -16.38 -2.68
CA LEU A 103 -35.24 -15.77 -1.68
C LEU A 103 -36.70 -16.20 -1.83
N SER A 104 -37.18 -16.39 -3.06
CA SER A 104 -38.56 -16.83 -3.34
C SER A 104 -38.86 -18.23 -2.80
N GLN A 105 -37.86 -19.10 -2.63
CA GLN A 105 -38.05 -20.44 -2.06
C GLN A 105 -38.48 -20.39 -0.58
N GLU A 106 -38.29 -19.27 0.08
CA GLU A 106 -38.53 -19.07 1.52
C GLU A 106 -39.50 -17.90 1.77
N GLU A 107 -40.33 -17.61 0.76
CA GLU A 107 -41.41 -16.61 0.81
C GLU A 107 -40.96 -15.18 1.15
N VAL A 108 -39.69 -14.85 0.90
CA VAL A 108 -39.15 -13.49 1.08
C VAL A 108 -39.53 -12.63 -0.12
N LYS A 109 -40.27 -11.53 0.13
CA LYS A 109 -40.67 -10.55 -0.89
C LYS A 109 -39.45 -9.85 -1.46
N SER A 110 -39.07 -10.20 -2.69
CA SER A 110 -37.93 -9.62 -3.38
C SER A 110 -38.28 -9.18 -4.81
N GLN A 111 -37.62 -8.13 -5.29
CA GLN A 111 -37.79 -7.63 -6.66
C GLN A 111 -36.46 -7.11 -7.21
N VAL A 112 -36.27 -7.28 -8.53
CA VAL A 112 -35.13 -6.66 -9.20
C VAL A 112 -35.40 -5.17 -9.35
N SER A 113 -34.59 -4.34 -8.70
CA SER A 113 -34.78 -2.87 -8.67
C SER A 113 -33.49 -2.16 -8.26
N GLN A 114 -33.42 -0.87 -8.59
CA GLN A 114 -32.48 0.05 -7.96
C GLN A 114 -32.97 0.39 -6.54
N LEU A 115 -32.14 1.07 -5.75
CA LEU A 115 -32.57 1.57 -4.43
C LEU A 115 -33.75 2.55 -4.58
N THR A 116 -34.81 2.31 -3.82
CA THR A 116 -36.08 3.04 -3.75
C THR A 116 -36.56 3.08 -2.30
N ASP A 117 -37.49 3.98 -1.97
CA ASP A 117 -37.82 4.30 -0.58
C ASP A 117 -38.65 3.19 0.12
N ASP A 118 -39.26 2.29 -0.64
CA ASP A 118 -40.02 1.12 -0.18
C ASP A 118 -39.14 -0.11 0.13
N ILE A 119 -37.85 -0.05 -0.19
CA ILE A 119 -36.91 -1.14 0.06
C ILE A 119 -36.49 -1.15 1.53
N SER A 120 -36.56 -2.33 2.14
CA SER A 120 -36.00 -2.60 3.46
C SER A 120 -34.55 -3.04 3.37
N VAL A 121 -34.25 -3.94 2.44
CA VAL A 121 -32.91 -4.50 2.23
C VAL A 121 -32.51 -4.32 0.78
N TYR A 122 -31.38 -3.65 0.55
CA TYR A 122 -30.81 -3.47 -0.78
C TYR A 122 -29.64 -4.42 -0.99
N CYS A 123 -29.68 -5.20 -2.06
CA CYS A 123 -28.67 -6.19 -2.42
C CYS A 123 -27.96 -5.74 -3.71
N CYS A 124 -26.67 -5.43 -3.65
CA CYS A 124 -25.95 -4.89 -4.81
C CYS A 124 -24.51 -5.42 -4.95
N THR A 125 -23.92 -5.22 -6.13
CA THR A 125 -22.49 -5.50 -6.33
C THR A 125 -21.61 -4.32 -5.88
N SER A 126 -20.36 -4.56 -5.50
CA SER A 126 -19.41 -3.53 -5.08
C SER A 126 -18.66 -2.81 -6.23
N TYR A 127 -19.13 -2.94 -7.48
CA TYR A 127 -18.44 -2.46 -8.67
C TYR A 127 -18.82 -1.03 -9.13
N SER A 128 -19.67 -0.34 -8.38
CA SER A 128 -20.14 1.01 -8.71
C SER A 128 -20.32 1.84 -7.45
N ASP A 129 -19.91 3.09 -7.52
CA ASP A 129 -20.02 4.11 -6.48
C ASP A 129 -21.05 5.21 -6.82
N ARG A 130 -21.76 5.08 -7.96
CA ARG A 130 -22.72 6.09 -8.45
C ARG A 130 -23.76 6.53 -7.41
N ASP A 131 -24.27 5.59 -6.62
CA ASP A 131 -25.30 5.83 -5.60
C ASP A 131 -24.73 5.79 -4.17
N ALA A 132 -23.42 5.98 -4.00
CA ALA A 132 -22.75 5.76 -2.71
C ALA A 132 -23.40 6.57 -1.58
N GLU A 133 -23.62 7.88 -1.77
CA GLU A 133 -24.28 8.72 -0.76
C GLU A 133 -25.68 8.24 -0.40
N ARG A 134 -26.46 7.85 -1.41
CA ARG A 134 -27.82 7.37 -1.20
C ARG A 134 -27.84 6.06 -0.43
N VAL A 135 -26.94 5.14 -0.76
CA VAL A 135 -26.78 3.87 -0.03
C VAL A 135 -26.33 4.12 1.41
N ARG A 136 -25.40 5.07 1.63
CA ARG A 136 -24.94 5.44 2.97
C ARG A 136 -26.07 6.02 3.83
N ALA A 137 -26.84 6.96 3.29
CA ALA A 137 -28.00 7.54 3.97
C ALA A 137 -29.05 6.47 4.31
N PHE A 138 -29.38 5.61 3.34
CA PHE A 138 -30.31 4.51 3.52
C PHE A 138 -29.91 3.60 4.69
N VAL A 139 -28.65 3.16 4.76
CA VAL A 139 -28.17 2.34 5.89
C VAL A 139 -28.21 3.14 7.19
N ALA A 140 -27.73 4.39 7.21
CA ALA A 140 -27.74 5.22 8.41
C ALA A 140 -29.15 5.35 9.02
N GLU A 141 -30.17 5.47 8.16
CA GLU A 141 -31.56 5.68 8.56
C GLU A 141 -32.28 4.42 9.03
N GLY A 142 -31.73 3.23 8.78
CA GLY A 142 -32.32 1.95 9.21
C GLY A 142 -32.27 0.85 8.15
N GLY A 143 -31.85 1.17 6.93
CA GLY A 143 -31.70 0.26 5.80
C GLY A 143 -30.75 -0.91 6.05
N GLY A 144 -31.02 -2.01 5.35
CA GLY A 144 -30.15 -3.18 5.33
C GLY A 144 -29.39 -3.25 4.02
N LEU A 145 -28.07 -3.36 4.05
CA LEU A 145 -27.24 -3.51 2.84
C LEU A 145 -26.59 -4.90 2.78
N LEU A 146 -26.87 -5.65 1.71
CA LEU A 146 -26.12 -6.84 1.33
C LEU A 146 -25.27 -6.52 0.10
N ILE A 147 -23.96 -6.43 0.25
CA ILE A 147 -23.06 -6.00 -0.82
C ILE A 147 -21.95 -7.00 -1.04
N GLY A 148 -21.53 -7.20 -2.30
CA GLY A 148 -20.47 -8.14 -2.60
C GLY A 148 -19.77 -7.91 -3.92
N GLY A 149 -18.50 -8.31 -3.96
CA GLY A 149 -17.65 -8.25 -5.14
C GLY A 149 -16.19 -8.38 -4.75
N GLN A 150 -15.30 -8.24 -5.73
CA GLN A 150 -13.86 -8.38 -5.52
C GLN A 150 -13.07 -7.16 -6.01
N ASP A 151 -11.99 -6.86 -5.30
CA ASP A 151 -11.10 -5.73 -5.58
C ASP A 151 -9.79 -6.20 -6.27
N TRP A 152 -9.37 -7.47 -6.10
CA TRP A 152 -8.09 -7.94 -6.68
C TRP A 152 -7.97 -7.70 -8.19
N TYR A 153 -9.07 -7.81 -8.93
CA TYR A 153 -9.07 -7.52 -10.36
C TYR A 153 -8.91 -6.03 -10.62
N TRP A 154 -9.63 -5.18 -9.88
CA TRP A 154 -9.52 -3.73 -10.01
C TRP A 154 -8.11 -3.25 -9.65
N ALA A 155 -7.54 -3.75 -8.55
CA ALA A 155 -6.18 -3.46 -8.13
C ALA A 155 -5.14 -3.88 -9.19
N SER A 156 -5.33 -5.02 -9.85
CA SER A 156 -4.47 -5.47 -10.96
C SER A 156 -4.50 -4.57 -12.19
N GLN A 157 -5.53 -3.74 -12.33
CA GLN A 157 -5.63 -2.75 -13.41
C GLN A 157 -5.19 -1.35 -12.97
N ASN A 158 -5.01 -1.13 -11.67
CA ASN A 158 -4.82 0.19 -11.06
C ASN A 158 -3.63 0.19 -10.08
N HIS A 159 -2.48 -0.35 -10.50
CA HIS A 159 -1.29 -0.54 -9.64
C HIS A 159 -0.78 0.72 -8.93
N SER A 160 -1.06 1.92 -9.44
CA SER A 160 -0.64 3.19 -8.82
C SER A 160 -1.64 3.76 -7.83
N LYS A 161 -2.75 3.07 -7.57
CA LYS A 161 -3.86 3.56 -6.73
C LYS A 161 -4.04 2.70 -5.49
N ALA A 162 -4.35 3.36 -4.38
CA ALA A 162 -4.67 2.66 -3.13
C ALA A 162 -6.08 2.07 -3.21
N ALA A 163 -6.19 0.77 -3.48
CA ALA A 163 -7.46 0.10 -3.73
C ALA A 163 -8.46 0.20 -2.55
N VAL A 164 -7.95 0.14 -1.32
CA VAL A 164 -8.74 0.36 -0.09
C VAL A 164 -9.44 1.73 -0.03
N ALA A 165 -8.90 2.74 -0.72
CA ALA A 165 -9.49 4.09 -0.79
C ALA A 165 -10.26 4.35 -2.10
N GLU A 166 -9.77 3.84 -3.22
CA GLU A 166 -10.26 4.21 -4.56
C GLU A 166 -11.21 3.20 -5.20
N TYR A 167 -11.22 1.94 -4.75
CA TYR A 167 -12.14 0.93 -5.26
C TYR A 167 -13.60 1.39 -5.07
N PRO A 168 -14.46 1.34 -6.11
CA PRO A 168 -15.83 1.88 -6.03
C PRO A 168 -16.63 1.38 -4.83
N GLY A 169 -16.57 0.10 -4.51
CA GLY A 169 -17.26 -0.47 -3.35
C GLY A 169 -16.79 0.07 -2.01
N ASN A 170 -15.51 0.44 -1.90
CA ASN A 170 -14.94 0.98 -0.66
C ASN A 170 -15.39 2.41 -0.39
N LYS A 171 -15.78 3.18 -1.43
CA LYS A 171 -16.43 4.49 -1.24
C LYS A 171 -17.78 4.38 -0.52
N ILE A 172 -18.43 3.22 -0.61
CA ILE A 172 -19.64 2.86 0.15
C ILE A 172 -19.25 2.27 1.52
N LEU A 173 -18.37 1.26 1.51
CA LEU A 173 -18.14 0.38 2.65
C LEU A 173 -17.29 1.01 3.77
N ASN A 174 -16.32 1.88 3.43
CA ASN A 174 -15.36 2.38 4.40
C ASN A 174 -16.07 3.05 5.59
N CYS A 175 -17.07 3.91 5.36
CA CYS A 175 -17.78 4.56 6.47
C CYS A 175 -18.47 3.58 7.44
N PHE A 176 -18.76 2.35 7.00
CA PHE A 176 -19.35 1.30 7.82
C PHE A 176 -18.33 0.49 8.62
N GLY A 177 -17.03 0.79 8.49
CA GLY A 177 -15.99 0.04 9.19
C GLY A 177 -15.53 -1.22 8.46
N LEU A 178 -15.74 -1.29 7.15
CA LEU A 178 -15.47 -2.46 6.30
C LEU A 178 -14.78 -2.01 5.01
N SER A 179 -13.81 -2.80 4.53
CA SER A 179 -13.22 -2.59 3.20
C SER A 179 -12.97 -3.93 2.50
N ILE A 180 -13.11 -3.94 1.18
CA ILE A 180 -12.65 -5.04 0.32
C ILE A 180 -11.22 -4.70 -0.12
N LEU A 181 -10.28 -5.63 0.03
CA LEU A 181 -8.87 -5.39 -0.28
C LEU A 181 -8.46 -6.07 -1.59
N GLY A 182 -7.46 -5.50 -2.27
CA GLY A 182 -6.93 -6.01 -3.53
C GLY A 182 -6.20 -7.36 -3.45
N GLN A 183 -6.03 -7.97 -2.27
CA GLN A 183 -5.46 -9.31 -2.16
C GLN A 183 -6.53 -10.38 -2.36
N SER A 184 -6.23 -11.35 -3.23
CA SER A 184 -7.04 -12.54 -3.40
C SER A 184 -6.86 -13.51 -2.23
N ALA A 185 -7.89 -14.29 -1.97
CA ALA A 185 -7.91 -15.39 -1.03
C ALA A 185 -8.34 -16.68 -1.73
N HIS A 186 -8.01 -17.81 -1.13
CA HIS A 186 -8.37 -19.10 -1.68
C HIS A 186 -9.88 -19.35 -1.49
N ALA A 187 -10.56 -19.80 -2.55
CA ALA A 187 -11.95 -20.24 -2.43
C ALA A 187 -11.96 -21.63 -1.79
N ALA A 188 -12.44 -21.74 -0.55
CA ALA A 188 -12.58 -23.01 0.16
C ALA A 188 -13.78 -22.97 1.11
N LYS A 189 -13.96 -24.08 1.81
CA LYS A 189 -14.87 -24.17 2.94
C LYS A 189 -14.15 -23.71 4.20
N TYR A 190 -14.79 -22.83 4.95
CA TYR A 190 -14.24 -22.24 6.15
C TYR A 190 -15.22 -22.37 7.31
N PRO A 191 -14.73 -22.63 8.54
CA PRO A 191 -15.59 -22.61 9.70
C PRO A 191 -16.20 -21.22 9.87
N ALA A 192 -17.48 -21.19 10.24
CA ALA A 192 -18.12 -19.97 10.69
C ALA A 192 -17.42 -19.44 11.94
N VAL A 193 -17.29 -18.12 12.07
CA VAL A 193 -16.67 -17.49 13.24
C VAL A 193 -17.56 -17.74 14.46
N GLY A 194 -17.13 -18.66 15.34
CA GLY A 194 -17.88 -19.07 16.54
C GLY A 194 -17.83 -18.06 17.68
N SER A 195 -18.39 -18.42 18.84
CA SER A 195 -18.26 -17.64 20.07
C SER A 195 -16.82 -17.75 20.61
N GLY A 196 -16.03 -16.70 20.44
CA GLY A 196 -14.62 -16.68 20.85
C GLY A 196 -13.90 -15.37 20.53
N GLU A 197 -12.64 -15.30 20.92
CA GLU A 197 -11.76 -14.21 20.50
C GLU A 197 -11.27 -14.45 19.08
N HIS A 198 -11.56 -13.49 18.21
CA HIS A 198 -11.20 -13.53 16.80
C HIS A 198 -10.49 -12.26 16.39
N TYR A 199 -9.68 -12.37 15.34
CA TYR A 199 -8.99 -11.23 14.79
C TYR A 199 -9.97 -10.14 14.35
N HIS A 200 -9.73 -8.92 14.82
CA HIS A 200 -10.40 -7.70 14.40
C HIS A 200 -9.38 -6.58 14.50
N PHE A 201 -9.26 -5.73 13.47
CA PHE A 201 -8.14 -4.79 13.35
C PHE A 201 -7.97 -3.90 14.59
N CYS A 202 -9.01 -3.21 15.04
CA CYS A 202 -8.90 -2.34 16.23
C CYS A 202 -8.59 -3.10 17.52
N LYS A 203 -9.02 -4.36 17.64
CA LYS A 203 -8.73 -5.17 18.84
C LYS A 203 -7.28 -5.62 18.82
N ALA A 204 -6.81 -6.11 17.68
CA ALA A 204 -5.41 -6.48 17.47
C ALA A 204 -4.49 -5.28 17.68
N LEU A 205 -4.84 -4.10 17.16
CA LEU A 205 -4.07 -2.87 17.36
C LEU A 205 -4.01 -2.45 18.83
N ALA A 206 -5.12 -2.49 19.56
CA ALA A 206 -5.14 -2.16 20.99
C ALA A 206 -4.29 -3.14 21.81
N LEU A 207 -4.41 -4.45 21.54
CA LEU A 207 -3.58 -5.48 22.17
C LEU A 207 -2.10 -5.29 21.83
N PHE A 208 -1.78 -4.99 20.58
CA PHE A 208 -0.41 -4.74 20.15
C PHE A 208 0.19 -3.52 20.85
N SER A 209 -0.54 -2.40 20.89
CA SER A 209 -0.10 -1.19 21.61
C SER A 209 0.23 -1.52 23.06
N ARG A 210 -0.60 -2.32 23.75
CA ARG A 210 -0.32 -2.73 25.13
C ARG A 210 0.97 -3.54 25.26
N HIS A 211 1.19 -4.53 24.39
CA HIS A 211 2.43 -5.34 24.40
C HIS A 211 3.68 -4.52 24.06
N VAL A 212 3.54 -3.47 23.24
CA VAL A 212 4.64 -2.55 22.95
C VAL A 212 4.93 -1.66 24.16
N ASP A 213 3.88 -1.09 24.77
CA ASP A 213 3.99 -0.17 25.91
C ASP A 213 4.52 -0.87 27.19
N GLU A 214 4.11 -2.11 27.45
CA GLU A 214 4.51 -2.87 28.64
C GLU A 214 5.83 -3.66 28.42
N HIS A 215 6.43 -3.59 27.23
CA HIS A 215 7.60 -4.39 26.83
C HIS A 215 7.44 -5.92 27.05
N GLU A 216 6.20 -6.43 27.11
CA GLU A 216 5.91 -7.84 27.39
C GLU A 216 6.27 -8.77 26.23
N GLU A 217 6.65 -10.02 26.49
CA GLU A 217 6.73 -11.03 25.42
C GLU A 217 5.37 -11.20 24.72
N LEU A 218 5.40 -11.38 23.40
CA LEU A 218 4.20 -11.59 22.61
C LEU A 218 3.55 -12.93 22.96
N LYS A 219 2.36 -12.86 23.54
CA LYS A 219 1.53 -14.02 23.88
C LYS A 219 0.39 -14.19 22.87
N ALA A 220 -0.22 -15.37 22.86
CA ALA A 220 -1.47 -15.59 22.13
C ALA A 220 -2.59 -14.68 22.70
N PRO A 221 -3.52 -14.19 21.86
CA PRO A 221 -3.62 -14.42 20.42
C PRO A 221 -2.74 -13.48 19.57
N MET A 222 -2.12 -12.46 20.18
CA MET A 222 -1.38 -11.41 19.47
C MET A 222 -0.25 -11.98 18.60
N LYS A 223 0.47 -12.99 19.10
CA LYS A 223 1.56 -13.66 18.35
C LYS A 223 1.12 -14.23 16.99
N ASP A 224 -0.12 -14.70 16.90
CA ASP A 224 -0.69 -15.28 15.68
C ASP A 224 -1.28 -14.19 14.76
N TRP A 225 -1.60 -13.03 15.34
CA TRP A 225 -2.23 -11.90 14.65
C TRP A 225 -1.24 -10.89 14.07
N LEU A 226 0.05 -10.94 14.45
CA LEU A 226 1.06 -9.95 14.04
C LEU A 226 1.11 -9.72 12.53
N GLN A 227 1.23 -10.79 11.74
CA GLN A 227 1.34 -10.67 10.29
C GLN A 227 0.10 -10.01 9.69
N ARG A 228 -1.09 -10.38 10.16
CA ARG A 228 -2.35 -9.81 9.71
C ARG A 228 -2.49 -8.35 10.15
N LEU A 229 -2.06 -8.02 11.37
CA LEU A 229 -2.04 -6.65 11.87
C LEU A 229 -1.14 -5.75 11.03
N ALA A 230 0.06 -6.20 10.65
CA ALA A 230 0.94 -5.44 9.75
C ALA A 230 0.23 -5.14 8.41
N GLN A 231 -0.31 -6.18 7.77
CA GLN A 231 -1.00 -6.06 6.48
C GLN A 231 -2.24 -5.14 6.55
N ASP A 232 -3.03 -5.25 7.62
CA ASP A 232 -4.19 -4.37 7.82
C ASP A 232 -3.80 -2.96 8.22
N SER A 233 -2.67 -2.76 8.89
CA SER A 233 -2.15 -1.42 9.19
C SER A 233 -1.75 -0.71 7.90
N THR A 234 -1.05 -1.40 6.99
CA THR A 234 -0.77 -0.89 5.63
C THR A 234 -2.05 -0.50 4.90
N ALA A 235 -3.04 -1.40 4.86
CA ALA A 235 -4.30 -1.11 4.18
C ALA A 235 -5.04 0.07 4.83
N PHE A 236 -5.15 0.08 6.17
CA PHE A 236 -5.89 1.10 6.89
C PHE A 236 -5.30 2.49 6.72
N LEU A 237 -3.97 2.63 6.76
CA LEU A 237 -3.29 3.93 6.65
C LEU A 237 -3.50 4.60 5.30
N HIS A 238 -3.83 3.84 4.26
CA HIS A 238 -4.18 4.38 2.95
C HIS A 238 -5.63 4.88 2.85
N ILE A 239 -6.47 4.63 3.85
CA ILE A 239 -7.82 5.19 3.91
C ILE A 239 -7.72 6.67 4.31
N GLN A 240 -8.30 7.55 3.50
CA GLN A 240 -8.25 8.99 3.75
C GLN A 240 -8.89 9.36 5.09
N ALA A 241 -8.11 9.99 5.97
CA ALA A 241 -8.53 10.33 7.34
C ALA A 241 -9.01 11.78 7.52
N HIS A 242 -8.80 12.67 6.52
CA HIS A 242 -8.94 14.13 6.68
C HIS A 242 -10.34 14.58 7.11
N ASP A 243 -11.39 13.84 6.71
CA ASP A 243 -12.79 14.17 7.04
C ASP A 243 -13.48 13.15 7.96
N CYS A 244 -12.72 12.21 8.55
CA CYS A 244 -13.27 11.18 9.44
C CYS A 244 -12.55 11.19 10.80
N PRO A 245 -13.16 11.78 11.85
CA PRO A 245 -12.55 11.83 13.19
C PRO A 245 -12.15 10.47 13.75
N ALA A 246 -12.91 9.41 13.43
CA ALA A 246 -12.59 8.05 13.84
C ALA A 246 -11.28 7.55 13.21
N TYR A 247 -11.06 7.83 11.92
CA TYR A 247 -9.82 7.45 11.24
C TYR A 247 -8.65 8.31 11.67
N ALA A 248 -8.86 9.63 11.78
CA ALA A 248 -7.84 10.54 12.31
C ALA A 248 -7.38 10.09 13.71
N SER A 249 -8.30 9.59 14.55
CA SER A 249 -7.94 9.03 15.86
C SER A 249 -7.09 7.76 15.75
N ILE A 250 -7.40 6.84 14.81
CA ILE A 250 -6.60 5.61 14.63
C ILE A 250 -5.21 5.94 14.05
N HIS A 251 -5.12 6.83 13.06
CA HIS A 251 -3.83 7.35 12.56
C HIS A 251 -3.01 7.93 13.72
N ARG A 252 -3.63 8.77 14.56
CA ARG A 252 -2.95 9.35 15.73
C ARG A 252 -2.50 8.29 16.74
N ILE A 253 -3.29 7.22 16.95
CA ILE A 253 -2.89 6.10 17.81
C ILE A 253 -1.66 5.40 17.23
N LEU A 254 -1.68 5.06 15.94
CA LEU A 254 -0.55 4.43 15.25
C LEU A 254 0.72 5.30 15.32
N THR A 255 0.59 6.60 15.05
CA THR A 255 1.69 7.58 15.19
C THR A 255 2.22 7.62 16.62
N LYS A 256 1.34 7.64 17.64
CA LYS A 256 1.76 7.65 19.05
C LYS A 256 2.43 6.35 19.48
N VAL A 257 2.01 5.20 18.96
CA VAL A 257 2.69 3.93 19.21
C VAL A 257 4.13 4.02 18.73
N LEU A 258 4.35 4.44 17.49
CA LEU A 258 5.70 4.61 16.93
C LEU A 258 6.54 5.66 17.65
N GLN A 259 5.96 6.81 17.98
CA GLN A 259 6.66 7.88 18.69
C GLN A 259 7.12 7.45 20.09
N ARG A 260 6.37 6.56 20.75
CA ARG A 260 6.74 6.02 22.08
C ARG A 260 7.73 4.88 21.97
N SER A 261 7.56 3.98 21.00
CA SER A 261 8.43 2.80 20.84
C SER A 261 9.75 3.11 20.14
N GLY A 262 9.80 4.20 19.38
CA GLY A 262 10.84 4.44 18.39
C GLY A 262 10.66 3.57 17.15
N ILE A 263 11.39 3.92 16.09
CA ILE A 263 11.50 3.10 14.87
C ILE A 263 12.61 2.08 15.10
N PRO A 264 12.32 0.76 14.97
CA PRO A 264 13.34 -0.26 15.17
C PRO A 264 14.54 -0.09 14.23
N SER A 265 15.75 -0.25 14.77
CA SER A 265 16.94 -0.38 13.93
C SER A 265 16.93 -1.74 13.24
N VAL A 266 17.22 -1.76 11.94
CA VAL A 266 17.32 -3.00 11.15
C VAL A 266 18.55 -2.95 10.25
N SER A 267 19.42 -3.95 10.41
CA SER A 267 20.67 -4.05 9.65
C SER A 267 21.10 -5.51 9.52
N ARG A 268 22.19 -5.78 8.81
CA ARG A 268 22.78 -7.13 8.76
C ARG A 268 23.19 -7.64 10.14
N GLN A 269 23.67 -6.74 10.99
CA GLN A 269 24.14 -7.05 12.33
C GLN A 269 22.98 -7.11 13.33
N CYS A 270 21.87 -6.45 13.03
CA CYS A 270 20.64 -6.46 13.82
C CYS A 270 19.44 -6.84 12.94
N PRO A 271 19.31 -8.11 12.54
CA PRO A 271 18.21 -8.56 11.70
C PRO A 271 16.89 -8.64 12.47
N VAL A 272 15.80 -8.34 11.79
CA VAL A 272 14.43 -8.35 12.35
C VAL A 272 13.63 -9.51 11.75
N LYS A 273 13.08 -10.39 12.59
CA LYS A 273 12.21 -11.48 12.11
C LYS A 273 10.85 -10.91 11.68
N ASN A 274 10.29 -11.41 10.60
CA ASN A 274 9.03 -10.86 10.06
C ASN A 274 7.82 -11.06 11.00
N ASN A 275 7.86 -12.07 11.87
CA ASN A 275 6.83 -12.29 12.91
C ASN A 275 7.26 -11.72 14.27
N SER A 276 7.64 -10.45 14.30
CA SER A 276 8.10 -9.73 15.51
C SER A 276 7.37 -8.40 15.68
N LYS A 277 7.49 -7.77 16.86
CA LYS A 277 6.92 -6.42 17.06
C LYS A 277 7.62 -5.41 16.18
N GLU A 278 8.93 -5.56 16.03
CA GLU A 278 9.80 -4.68 15.28
C GLU A 278 9.40 -4.68 13.80
N ALA A 279 9.06 -5.83 13.22
CA ALA A 279 8.57 -5.91 11.85
C ALA A 279 7.25 -5.13 11.65
N VAL A 280 6.31 -5.24 12.60
CA VAL A 280 5.05 -4.49 12.57
C VAL A 280 5.31 -2.98 12.67
N LEU A 281 6.21 -2.56 13.57
CA LEU A 281 6.58 -1.14 13.74
C LEU A 281 7.28 -0.59 12.48
N LEU A 282 8.19 -1.34 11.87
CA LEU A 282 8.85 -0.96 10.60
C LEU A 282 7.83 -0.78 9.46
N CYS A 283 6.87 -1.70 9.37
CA CYS A 283 5.76 -1.61 8.42
C CYS A 283 4.94 -0.34 8.68
N MET A 284 4.43 -0.14 9.90
CA MET A 284 3.66 1.05 10.26
C MET A 284 4.42 2.36 10.00
N ALA A 285 5.72 2.41 10.31
CA ALA A 285 6.55 3.60 10.10
C ALA A 285 6.69 3.94 8.61
N THR A 286 6.90 2.93 7.77
CA THR A 286 6.99 3.10 6.31
C THR A 286 5.68 3.65 5.76
N GLU A 287 4.55 3.07 6.14
CA GLU A 287 3.23 3.45 5.64
C GLU A 287 2.77 4.83 6.11
N LEU A 288 3.05 5.16 7.38
CA LEU A 288 2.81 6.50 7.89
C LEU A 288 3.69 7.54 7.18
N SER A 289 4.92 7.20 6.83
CA SER A 289 5.80 8.13 6.09
C SER A 289 5.30 8.43 4.67
N LEU A 290 4.58 7.49 4.04
CA LEU A 290 4.00 7.66 2.71
C LEU A 290 2.70 8.47 2.73
N THR A 291 1.97 8.43 3.84
CA THR A 291 0.63 9.03 3.99
C THR A 291 0.66 10.38 4.72
N MET A 292 1.69 10.64 5.52
CA MET A 292 1.90 11.93 6.19
C MET A 292 2.70 12.90 5.31
N THR A 293 2.36 14.18 5.39
CA THR A 293 3.03 15.25 4.63
C THR A 293 4.45 15.54 5.14
N ASP A 294 4.75 15.17 6.39
CA ASP A 294 6.05 15.40 7.03
C ASP A 294 6.49 14.15 7.80
N SER A 295 7.50 13.44 7.29
CA SER A 295 8.06 12.27 7.97
C SER A 295 8.98 12.64 9.15
N ALA A 296 9.42 13.89 9.27
CA ALA A 296 10.29 14.31 10.38
C ALA A 296 9.58 14.16 11.73
N ALA A 297 8.26 14.38 11.75
CA ALA A 297 7.41 14.17 12.91
C ALA A 297 7.40 12.71 13.44
N LEU A 298 7.75 11.73 12.60
CA LEU A 298 7.85 10.32 12.98
C LEU A 298 9.21 9.97 13.60
N VAL A 299 10.29 10.58 13.12
CA VAL A 299 11.66 10.23 13.54
C VAL A 299 12.06 10.96 14.83
N GLN A 300 11.27 11.95 15.28
CA GLN A 300 11.61 12.83 16.42
C GLN A 300 13.02 13.45 16.33
N LYS A 301 13.65 13.41 15.15
CA LYS A 301 14.85 14.18 14.88
C LYS A 301 14.38 15.63 14.84
N SER A 302 14.99 16.46 15.68
CA SER A 302 15.00 17.90 15.43
C SER A 302 15.36 18.08 13.95
N ALA A 303 14.67 18.96 13.25
CA ALA A 303 15.15 19.50 11.98
C ALA A 303 16.44 20.29 12.27
N ALA A 304 17.49 19.59 12.71
CA ALA A 304 18.84 20.07 12.72
C ALA A 304 19.11 20.32 11.24
N GLU A 305 19.01 21.60 10.91
CA GLU A 305 19.00 22.19 9.60
C GLU A 305 19.99 21.46 8.69
N VAL A 306 19.47 20.62 7.78
CA VAL A 306 20.10 20.54 6.47
C VAL A 306 19.76 21.87 5.79
N CYS A 307 20.33 22.97 6.30
CA CYS A 307 20.39 24.28 5.64
C CYS A 307 21.38 24.14 4.48
N THR A 308 21.05 23.28 3.52
CA THR A 308 21.74 23.25 2.26
C THR A 308 21.07 24.25 1.33
N LEU A 309 21.90 25.07 0.69
CA LEU A 309 21.45 25.91 -0.41
C LEU A 309 20.79 25.02 -1.48
N PRO A 310 19.73 25.51 -2.14
CA PRO A 310 19.09 24.77 -3.22
C PRO A 310 20.12 24.31 -4.24
N VAL A 311 20.09 23.03 -4.61
CA VAL A 311 21.02 22.47 -5.59
C VAL A 311 20.32 22.32 -6.93
N THR A 312 20.84 23.03 -7.93
CA THR A 312 20.36 22.94 -9.31
C THR A 312 21.19 21.93 -10.10
N VAL A 313 20.52 21.03 -10.81
CA VAL A 313 21.15 20.05 -11.72
C VAL A 313 20.37 19.96 -13.02
N GLU A 314 21.03 19.53 -14.09
CA GLU A 314 20.41 19.28 -15.39
C GLU A 314 20.25 17.78 -15.62
N ILE A 315 19.08 17.36 -16.07
CA ILE A 315 18.81 15.98 -16.50
C ILE A 315 18.46 15.95 -17.99
N ASP A 316 18.65 14.80 -18.62
CA ASP A 316 18.15 14.54 -19.98
C ASP A 316 16.74 13.94 -19.94
N GLY A 317 15.74 14.75 -20.26
CA GLY A 317 14.33 14.35 -20.39
C GLY A 317 14.01 13.67 -21.73
N THR A 318 14.98 13.46 -22.61
CA THR A 318 14.79 12.66 -23.83
C THR A 318 14.87 11.18 -23.50
N ASN A 319 13.88 10.39 -23.91
CA ASN A 319 13.80 8.97 -23.61
C ASN A 319 13.05 8.20 -24.70
N PRO A 320 13.71 7.77 -25.79
CA PRO A 320 13.06 7.09 -26.90
C PRO A 320 12.58 5.67 -26.54
N GLY A 321 13.15 5.07 -25.49
CA GLY A 321 12.83 3.72 -25.03
C GLY A 321 11.65 3.65 -24.07
N LYS A 322 11.66 2.61 -23.23
CA LYS A 322 10.74 2.45 -22.08
C LYS A 322 11.08 3.48 -20.98
N THR A 323 10.16 3.69 -20.06
CA THR A 323 10.35 4.53 -18.86
C THR A 323 11.71 4.26 -18.19
N ALA A 324 12.43 5.32 -17.84
CA ALA A 324 13.81 5.22 -17.34
C ALA A 324 14.12 6.28 -16.27
N TRP A 325 15.03 5.95 -15.35
CA TRP A 325 15.49 6.87 -14.30
C TRP A 325 16.69 7.69 -14.76
N ARG A 326 16.67 8.98 -14.45
CA ARG A 326 17.80 9.91 -14.60
C ARG A 326 18.40 10.19 -13.23
N SER A 327 19.70 9.90 -13.11
CA SER A 327 20.49 10.23 -11.92
C SER A 327 20.66 11.73 -11.79
N THR A 328 20.45 12.25 -10.58
CA THR A 328 20.60 13.68 -10.29
C THR A 328 21.93 13.99 -9.59
N GLY A 329 22.59 12.99 -9.02
CA GLY A 329 23.73 13.18 -8.12
C GLY A 329 23.34 13.81 -6.78
N LEU A 330 22.05 13.76 -6.42
CA LEU A 330 21.51 14.29 -5.17
C LEU A 330 20.97 13.15 -4.31
N TYR A 331 20.95 13.38 -3.00
CA TYR A 331 20.47 12.46 -1.99
C TYR A 331 19.55 13.20 -1.03
N LEU A 332 18.40 12.60 -0.71
CA LEU A 332 17.49 13.05 0.33
C LEU A 332 17.92 12.40 1.66
N PRO A 333 18.33 13.18 2.68
CA PRO A 333 18.62 12.65 4.00
C PRO A 333 17.43 11.94 4.65
N GLU A 334 17.73 10.96 5.50
CA GLU A 334 16.74 10.20 6.26
C GLU A 334 15.76 11.11 7.02
N GLY A 335 14.45 10.87 6.88
CA GLY A 335 13.39 11.59 7.59
C GLY A 335 13.15 13.02 7.11
N HIS A 336 13.83 13.49 6.05
CA HIS A 336 13.69 14.84 5.52
C HIS A 336 12.68 14.89 4.36
N THR A 337 12.20 16.11 4.08
CA THR A 337 11.40 16.43 2.91
C THR A 337 12.23 17.21 1.90
N ALA A 338 12.21 16.78 0.64
CA ALA A 338 12.73 17.56 -0.47
C ALA A 338 11.61 18.35 -1.14
N VAL A 339 11.92 19.57 -1.59
CA VAL A 339 11.08 20.33 -2.52
C VAL A 339 11.79 20.37 -3.86
N ILE A 340 11.21 19.69 -4.85
CA ILE A 340 11.72 19.61 -6.21
C ILE A 340 11.01 20.66 -7.06
N THR A 341 11.75 21.69 -7.46
CA THR A 341 11.27 22.74 -8.37
C THR A 341 11.62 22.38 -9.81
N ILE A 342 10.58 22.35 -10.66
CA ILE A 342 10.67 21.96 -12.07
C ILE A 342 10.12 23.08 -12.96
N PRO A 343 10.67 23.31 -14.17
CA PRO A 343 10.19 24.35 -15.07
C PRO A 343 8.74 24.12 -15.48
N CYS A 344 7.94 25.20 -15.51
CA CYS A 344 6.53 25.15 -15.89
C CYS A 344 6.24 24.39 -17.22
N PRO A 345 7.06 24.52 -18.28
CA PRO A 345 6.78 23.86 -19.56
C PRO A 345 6.76 22.32 -19.52
N VAL A 346 7.36 21.70 -18.49
CA VAL A 346 7.44 20.24 -18.37
C VAL A 346 6.55 19.68 -17.26
N ILE A 347 5.77 20.53 -16.60
CA ILE A 347 4.69 20.09 -15.70
C ILE A 347 3.69 19.28 -16.53
N ASN A 348 3.16 18.19 -15.97
CA ASN A 348 2.27 17.24 -16.65
C ASN A 348 2.90 16.44 -17.80
N ALA A 349 4.22 16.54 -18.03
CA ALA A 349 4.91 15.71 -19.01
C ALA A 349 5.09 14.24 -18.57
N GLY A 350 4.41 13.80 -17.51
CA GLY A 350 4.48 12.45 -16.96
C GLY A 350 5.76 12.13 -16.20
N LEU A 351 6.53 13.16 -15.80
CA LEU A 351 7.72 12.98 -14.96
C LEU A 351 7.31 12.58 -13.54
N LYS A 352 8.12 11.73 -12.90
CA LYS A 352 7.99 11.38 -11.48
C LYS A 352 9.29 11.61 -10.74
N VAL A 353 9.21 11.99 -9.47
CA VAL A 353 10.36 11.93 -8.56
C VAL A 353 10.39 10.54 -7.93
N GLN A 354 11.57 9.94 -7.87
CA GLN A 354 11.80 8.72 -7.12
C GLN A 354 12.96 8.92 -6.14
N ILE A 355 12.75 8.50 -4.89
CA ILE A 355 13.76 8.43 -3.84
C ILE A 355 14.15 6.97 -3.65
N GLY A 356 15.45 6.70 -3.59
CA GLY A 356 16.01 5.37 -3.40
C GLY A 356 16.26 4.63 -4.71
N CYS A 357 17.37 3.91 -4.76
CA CYS A 357 17.84 3.15 -5.92
C CYS A 357 17.24 1.74 -6.03
N HIS A 358 16.49 1.29 -5.02
CA HIS A 358 15.96 -0.06 -4.93
C HIS A 358 14.65 -0.22 -5.71
N THR A 359 14.25 -1.46 -5.95
CA THR A 359 12.90 -1.82 -6.43
C THR A 359 12.31 -3.01 -5.66
N ASN A 360 13.08 -3.63 -4.76
CA ASN A 360 12.65 -4.79 -3.99
C ASN A 360 11.70 -4.40 -2.86
N ASP A 361 10.64 -5.17 -2.72
CA ASP A 361 9.82 -5.25 -1.52
C ASP A 361 10.20 -6.49 -0.72
N LEU A 362 10.76 -6.30 0.48
CA LEU A 362 11.17 -7.39 1.36
C LEU A 362 10.10 -7.76 2.41
N SER A 363 8.88 -7.23 2.33
CA SER A 363 7.81 -7.47 3.31
C SER A 363 7.44 -8.95 3.49
N HIS A 364 7.80 -9.80 2.52
CA HIS A 364 7.59 -11.25 2.56
C HIS A 364 8.83 -12.04 2.98
N ALA A 365 9.97 -11.40 3.22
CA ALA A 365 11.16 -12.08 3.72
C ALA A 365 10.89 -12.68 5.11
N ARG A 366 11.53 -13.80 5.43
CA ARG A 366 11.42 -14.41 6.78
C ARG A 366 12.12 -13.55 7.84
N GLU A 367 13.18 -12.89 7.41
CA GLU A 367 14.05 -12.05 8.22
C GLU A 367 14.48 -10.85 7.37
N LEU A 368 14.46 -9.67 7.98
CA LEU A 368 14.80 -8.38 7.40
C LEU A 368 16.18 -7.96 7.90
N LYS A 369 17.10 -7.70 6.98
CA LYS A 369 18.46 -7.16 7.23
C LYS A 369 18.56 -5.69 6.85
N ARG A 370 17.46 -5.11 6.38
CA ARG A 370 17.21 -3.68 6.22
C ARG A 370 15.69 -3.44 6.22
N ALA A 371 15.27 -2.18 6.21
CA ALA A 371 13.86 -1.84 6.08
C ALA A 371 13.26 -2.44 4.79
N PRO A 372 12.00 -2.89 4.83
CA PRO A 372 11.45 -3.75 3.77
C PRO A 372 11.27 -3.01 2.44
N VAL A 373 10.75 -1.78 2.50
CA VAL A 373 10.60 -0.87 1.36
C VAL A 373 11.28 0.45 1.74
N VAL A 374 12.28 0.84 0.93
CA VAL A 374 13.13 2.02 1.16
C VAL A 374 13.05 3.01 0.00
N THR A 375 11.93 2.98 -0.72
CA THR A 375 11.69 3.80 -1.90
C THR A 375 10.45 4.65 -1.71
N GLY A 376 10.48 5.86 -2.26
CA GLY A 376 9.33 6.75 -2.31
C GLY A 376 9.18 7.31 -3.71
N THR A 377 7.95 7.41 -4.22
CA THR A 377 7.70 7.96 -5.55
C THR A 377 6.52 8.92 -5.52
N CYS A 378 6.62 10.04 -6.23
CA CYS A 378 5.49 10.95 -6.45
C CYS A 378 5.47 11.46 -7.89
N ASP A 379 4.26 11.64 -8.42
CA ASP A 379 4.08 12.32 -9.70
C ASP A 379 4.40 13.81 -9.55
N ILE A 380 4.97 14.43 -10.60
CA ILE A 380 5.20 15.87 -10.63
C ILE A 380 3.94 16.53 -11.17
N ALA A 381 3.06 16.94 -10.25
CA ALA A 381 1.76 17.54 -10.58
C ALA A 381 1.78 19.08 -10.58
N CYS A 382 2.76 19.69 -9.92
CA CYS A 382 2.90 21.14 -9.81
C CYS A 382 4.38 21.55 -9.89
N GLN A 383 4.62 22.87 -9.97
CA GLN A 383 5.96 23.43 -10.15
C GLN A 383 6.91 23.09 -8.98
N LYS A 384 6.39 23.10 -7.76
CA LYS A 384 7.12 22.78 -6.52
C LYS A 384 6.53 21.51 -5.93
N GLN A 385 7.14 20.38 -6.25
CA GLN A 385 6.70 19.09 -5.77
C GLN A 385 7.45 18.70 -4.49
N SER A 386 6.71 18.54 -3.39
CA SER A 386 7.26 18.01 -2.14
C SER A 386 7.24 16.49 -2.14
N ILE A 387 8.31 15.89 -1.61
CA ILE A 387 8.41 14.45 -1.34
C ILE A 387 9.19 14.20 -0.06
N SER A 388 8.67 13.35 0.80
CA SER A 388 9.32 12.91 2.03
C SER A 388 9.68 11.43 1.94
N CYS A 389 10.78 11.04 2.59
CA CYS A 389 11.17 9.63 2.67
C CYS A 389 11.74 9.33 4.05
N LEU A 390 11.15 8.36 4.75
CA LEU A 390 11.62 7.95 6.07
C LEU A 390 13.08 7.52 6.05
N TRP A 391 13.48 6.72 5.06
CA TRP A 391 14.81 6.08 5.01
C TRP A 391 15.86 6.91 4.25
N GLY A 392 15.44 8.02 3.62
CA GLY A 392 16.27 8.76 2.68
C GLY A 392 16.57 7.96 1.40
N GLY A 393 17.36 8.54 0.51
CA GLY A 393 17.74 7.87 -0.75
C GLY A 393 18.25 8.80 -1.83
N LEU A 394 18.91 8.22 -2.84
CA LEU A 394 19.27 8.93 -4.06
C LEU A 394 18.02 9.47 -4.75
N ILE A 395 18.09 10.70 -5.25
CA ILE A 395 16.99 11.35 -5.96
C ILE A 395 17.12 11.06 -7.45
N TYR A 396 16.06 10.52 -8.04
CA TYR A 396 15.94 10.22 -9.45
C TYR A 396 14.74 10.96 -10.04
N ILE A 397 14.87 11.35 -11.31
CA ILE A 397 13.71 11.74 -12.12
C ILE A 397 13.39 10.58 -13.06
N THR A 398 12.19 10.04 -12.92
CA THR A 398 11.65 9.04 -13.83
C THR A 398 11.05 9.74 -15.04
N VAL A 399 11.61 9.44 -16.21
CA VAL A 399 11.18 10.00 -17.50
C VAL A 399 10.34 8.94 -18.23
N PRO A 400 9.12 9.28 -18.68
CA PRO A 400 8.24 8.32 -19.34
C PRO A 400 8.79 7.86 -20.68
N ALA A 401 8.24 6.76 -21.19
CA ALA A 401 8.58 6.26 -22.50
C ALA A 401 8.27 7.30 -23.60
N LYS A 402 9.12 7.36 -24.63
CA LYS A 402 8.99 8.25 -25.80
C LYS A 402 9.02 9.75 -25.49
N SER A 403 9.57 10.14 -24.34
CA SER A 403 9.73 11.55 -23.98
C SER A 403 10.73 12.26 -24.89
N ALA A 404 10.46 13.52 -25.26
CA ALA A 404 11.30 14.35 -26.12
C ALA A 404 11.58 15.73 -25.51
N LEU A 405 11.63 15.81 -24.17
CA LEU A 405 11.74 17.07 -23.44
C LEU A 405 13.11 17.75 -23.55
N GLY A 406 14.14 17.06 -24.05
CA GLY A 406 15.50 17.60 -24.09
C GLY A 406 16.08 17.78 -22.69
N LYS A 407 16.95 18.77 -22.53
CA LYS A 407 17.57 19.10 -21.24
C LYS A 407 16.55 19.79 -20.32
N VAL A 408 16.44 19.30 -19.10
CA VAL A 408 15.54 19.85 -18.08
C VAL A 408 16.35 20.19 -16.84
N THR A 409 16.32 21.46 -16.44
CA THR A 409 16.92 21.94 -15.20
C THR A 409 15.98 21.68 -14.03
N ILE A 410 16.46 21.04 -12.98
CA ILE A 410 15.70 20.81 -11.75
C ILE A 410 16.45 21.44 -10.58
N THR A 411 15.72 21.98 -9.61
CA THR A 411 16.30 22.50 -8.36
C THR A 411 15.72 21.76 -7.18
N ALA A 412 16.57 21.24 -6.30
CA ALA A 412 16.14 20.51 -5.11
C ALA A 412 16.54 21.27 -3.84
N GLU A 413 15.57 21.52 -2.97
CA GLU A 413 15.75 22.03 -1.62
C GLU A 413 15.65 20.85 -0.64
N GLY A 414 16.42 20.87 0.47
CA GLY A 414 16.45 19.78 1.45
C GLY A 414 17.26 18.54 1.04
N ALA A 415 18.00 18.63 -0.08
CA ALA A 415 18.86 17.56 -0.57
C ALA A 415 20.36 17.87 -0.34
N VAL A 416 21.18 16.83 -0.30
CA VAL A 416 22.65 16.90 -0.27
C VAL A 416 23.23 16.31 -1.55
N ARG A 417 24.48 16.65 -1.88
CA ARG A 417 25.18 16.02 -3.01
C ARG A 417 25.56 14.57 -2.67
N ALA A 418 25.51 13.70 -3.65
CA ALA A 418 25.99 12.33 -3.59
C ALA A 418 27.25 12.16 -4.46
N PRO A 419 28.20 11.29 -4.08
CA PRO A 419 29.32 10.95 -4.95
C PRO A 419 28.79 10.37 -6.26
N PHE A 420 29.00 11.09 -7.35
CA PHE A 420 28.55 10.66 -8.68
C PHE A 420 29.68 10.89 -9.69
N PHE A 421 30.25 9.81 -10.20
CA PHE A 421 31.28 9.83 -11.23
C PHE A 421 30.71 9.33 -12.54
N LYS A 422 30.89 10.09 -13.62
CA LYS A 422 30.53 9.69 -14.97
C LYS A 422 31.75 9.71 -15.88
N LEU A 423 32.05 8.58 -16.50
CA LEU A 423 33.22 8.42 -17.37
C LEU A 423 33.16 9.41 -18.54
N GLY A 424 34.23 10.16 -18.76
CA GLY A 424 34.34 11.17 -19.81
C GLY A 424 33.73 12.54 -19.47
N GLU A 425 32.95 12.66 -18.38
CA GLU A 425 32.33 13.92 -17.97
C GLU A 425 32.85 14.44 -16.63
N THR A 426 33.11 13.56 -15.67
CA THR A 426 33.59 13.97 -14.34
C THR A 426 35.10 14.22 -14.34
N CYS A 427 35.51 15.39 -13.86
CA CYS A 427 36.92 15.76 -13.72
C CYS A 427 37.57 14.95 -12.59
N GLU A 428 38.71 14.31 -12.87
CA GLU A 428 39.45 13.48 -11.90
C GLU A 428 39.95 14.28 -10.70
N ASN A 429 40.42 15.52 -10.91
CA ASN A 429 40.87 16.39 -9.82
C ASN A 429 39.71 16.76 -8.89
N GLN A 430 38.53 17.05 -9.45
CA GLN A 430 37.33 17.31 -8.65
C GLN A 430 36.82 16.06 -7.94
N TRP A 431 36.94 14.89 -8.58
CA TRP A 431 36.63 13.61 -7.96
C TRP A 431 37.44 13.39 -6.69
N LYS A 432 38.77 13.50 -6.81
CA LYS A 432 39.73 13.31 -5.72
C LYS A 432 39.58 14.34 -4.61
N ALA A 433 39.40 15.61 -4.98
CA ALA A 433 39.36 16.71 -4.02
C ALA A 433 38.02 16.84 -3.28
N CYS A 434 36.90 16.56 -3.94
CA CYS A 434 35.57 16.92 -3.42
C CYS A 434 34.51 15.83 -3.60
N ILE A 435 34.28 15.34 -4.83
CA ILE A 435 33.05 14.57 -5.13
C ILE A 435 32.99 13.24 -4.37
N ARG A 436 34.11 12.52 -4.24
CA ARG A 436 34.17 11.26 -3.49
C ARG A 436 33.94 11.42 -1.98
N HIS A 437 33.98 12.65 -1.48
CA HIS A 437 33.81 13.01 -0.07
C HIS A 437 32.44 13.64 0.23
N TYR A 438 31.53 13.67 -0.74
CA TYR A 438 30.16 14.12 -0.49
C TYR A 438 29.44 13.22 0.52
N PRO A 439 28.54 13.79 1.35
CA PRO A 439 28.08 13.15 2.59
C PRO A 439 27.03 12.03 2.39
N ALA A 440 26.53 11.82 1.17
CA ALA A 440 25.51 10.80 0.93
C ALA A 440 26.06 9.38 1.18
N PRO A 441 25.27 8.47 1.76
CA PRO A 441 25.69 7.08 2.03
C PRO A 441 25.75 6.20 0.78
N TRP A 442 25.23 6.67 -0.35
CA TRP A 442 25.25 5.98 -1.63
C TRP A 442 25.96 6.81 -2.70
N ALA A 443 26.68 6.10 -3.57
CA ALA A 443 27.41 6.65 -4.70
C ALA A 443 26.99 5.98 -6.01
N GLU A 444 27.10 6.72 -7.12
CA GLU A 444 26.90 6.19 -8.46
C GLU A 444 28.17 6.33 -9.31
N LEU A 445 28.53 5.26 -10.03
CA LEU A 445 29.59 5.24 -11.03
C LEU A 445 28.99 4.88 -12.38
N ALA A 446 29.04 5.80 -13.35
CA ALA A 446 28.31 5.71 -14.60
C ALA A 446 29.21 5.65 -15.84
N VAL A 447 28.81 4.81 -16.77
CA VAL A 447 29.23 4.77 -18.18
C VAL A 447 27.99 4.87 -19.07
N GLU A 448 28.17 4.90 -20.40
CA GLU A 448 27.08 5.10 -21.36
C GLU A 448 25.89 4.14 -21.15
N ASN A 449 26.19 2.85 -20.93
CA ASN A 449 25.19 1.78 -20.89
C ASN A 449 24.95 1.18 -19.49
N LEU A 450 25.70 1.60 -18.46
CA LEU A 450 25.66 0.98 -17.13
C LEU A 450 25.90 2.01 -16.03
N ILE A 451 25.14 1.90 -14.95
CA ILE A 451 25.36 2.64 -13.71
C ILE A 451 25.48 1.64 -12.56
N LEU A 452 26.60 1.70 -11.85
CA LEU A 452 26.83 0.96 -10.61
C LEU A 452 26.44 1.86 -9.44
N THR A 453 25.56 1.38 -8.57
CA THR A 453 25.16 2.04 -7.33
C THR A 453 25.71 1.26 -6.15
N VAL A 454 26.56 1.89 -5.37
CA VAL A 454 27.32 1.26 -4.27
C VAL A 454 27.30 2.13 -3.02
N PRO A 455 27.49 1.55 -1.82
CA PRO A 455 27.75 2.32 -0.62
C PRO A 455 28.95 3.27 -0.79
N SER A 456 28.83 4.51 -0.31
CA SER A 456 29.86 5.55 -0.49
C SER A 456 31.18 5.20 0.22
N ASP A 457 31.11 4.46 1.33
CA ASP A 457 32.29 3.98 2.07
C ASP A 457 33.21 3.09 1.19
N SER A 458 32.62 2.37 0.24
CA SER A 458 33.32 1.44 -0.66
C SER A 458 34.11 2.17 -1.75
N ILE A 459 33.78 3.44 -2.02
CA ILE A 459 34.44 4.27 -3.05
C ILE A 459 35.19 5.47 -2.48
N GLN A 460 35.07 5.76 -1.18
CA GLN A 460 35.70 6.91 -0.55
C GLN A 460 37.23 6.93 -0.74
N HIS A 461 37.86 5.75 -0.80
CA HIS A 461 39.29 5.59 -1.04
C HIS A 461 39.66 5.37 -2.51
N MET A 462 38.69 5.36 -3.43
CA MET A 462 38.92 5.15 -4.85
C MET A 462 39.41 6.45 -5.51
N GLU A 463 40.71 6.53 -5.77
CA GLU A 463 41.31 7.73 -6.39
C GLU A 463 40.97 7.89 -7.87
N ASN A 464 40.94 6.79 -8.62
CA ASN A 464 40.66 6.80 -10.05
C ASN A 464 39.66 5.69 -10.44
N PRO A 465 38.38 6.02 -10.65
CA PRO A 465 37.37 5.07 -11.12
C PRO A 465 37.52 4.67 -12.60
N GLN A 466 38.34 5.38 -13.39
CA GLN A 466 38.37 5.22 -14.85
C GLN A 466 38.73 3.81 -15.32
N PRO A 467 39.76 3.11 -14.81
CA PRO A 467 40.09 1.77 -15.31
C PRO A 467 38.95 0.77 -15.13
N LEU A 468 38.28 0.81 -13.98
CA LEU A 468 37.10 -0.02 -13.69
C LEU A 468 35.96 0.29 -14.66
N LEU A 469 35.66 1.57 -14.87
CA LEU A 469 34.56 1.98 -15.73
C LEU A 469 34.85 1.75 -17.20
N THR A 470 36.09 1.89 -17.65
CA THR A 470 36.52 1.53 -19.00
C THR A 470 36.26 0.03 -19.25
N LEU A 471 36.66 -0.84 -18.32
CA LEU A 471 36.39 -2.27 -18.42
C LEU A 471 34.89 -2.56 -18.50
N TRP A 472 34.07 -1.95 -17.64
CA TRP A 472 32.61 -2.12 -17.69
C TRP A 472 32.02 -1.62 -19.01
N ASN A 473 32.52 -0.51 -19.54
CA ASN A 473 32.09 0.00 -20.84
C ASN A 473 32.43 -0.98 -21.97
N GLU A 474 33.63 -1.55 -21.97
CA GLU A 474 34.04 -2.59 -22.93
C GLU A 474 33.17 -3.85 -22.84
N ILE A 475 32.84 -4.29 -21.61
CA ILE A 475 31.93 -5.42 -21.37
C ILE A 475 30.55 -5.12 -21.97
N MET A 476 29.98 -3.94 -21.72
CA MET A 476 28.66 -3.58 -22.26
C MET A 476 28.66 -3.50 -23.79
N VAL A 477 29.75 -3.02 -24.40
CA VAL A 477 29.94 -3.04 -25.87
C VAL A 477 30.05 -4.49 -26.38
N ALA A 478 30.75 -5.37 -25.68
CA ALA A 478 30.83 -6.78 -26.06
C ALA A 478 29.45 -7.46 -25.99
N ILE A 479 28.65 -7.17 -24.95
CA ILE A 479 27.27 -7.65 -24.81
C ILE A 479 26.41 -7.15 -25.98
N SER A 480 26.49 -5.87 -26.34
CA SER A 480 25.71 -5.32 -27.46
C SER A 480 26.05 -6.00 -28.79
N LYS A 481 27.36 -6.27 -29.01
CA LYS A 481 27.85 -6.98 -30.19
C LYS A 481 27.35 -8.42 -30.24
N LEU A 482 27.44 -9.14 -29.12
CA LEU A 482 26.97 -10.52 -29.02
C LEU A 482 25.46 -10.63 -29.26
N ALA A 483 24.68 -9.67 -28.74
CA ALA A 483 23.23 -9.62 -28.92
C ALA A 483 22.79 -9.04 -30.28
N ALA A 484 23.72 -8.59 -31.13
CA ALA A 484 23.46 -7.93 -32.42
C ALA A 484 22.51 -6.72 -32.33
N ILE A 485 22.67 -5.90 -31.29
CA ILE A 485 21.89 -4.67 -31.06
C ILE A 485 22.77 -3.42 -31.15
N PRO A 486 22.19 -2.21 -31.28
CA PRO A 486 22.96 -0.96 -31.25
C PRO A 486 23.86 -0.85 -30.02
N THR A 487 25.06 -0.31 -30.21
CA THR A 487 26.06 -0.18 -29.14
C THR A 487 25.58 0.70 -27.99
N LYS A 488 24.82 1.75 -28.28
CA LYS A 488 24.18 2.59 -27.26
C LYS A 488 22.81 2.02 -26.91
N PHE A 489 22.60 1.74 -25.64
CA PHE A 489 21.32 1.23 -25.15
C PHE A 489 20.29 2.37 -25.06
N PRO A 490 18.98 2.07 -25.18
CA PRO A 490 17.93 3.08 -25.02
C PRO A 490 17.93 3.76 -23.65
N ARG A 491 18.46 3.07 -22.64
CA ARG A 491 18.72 3.56 -21.28
C ARG A 491 19.91 2.80 -20.70
N PRO A 492 20.66 3.36 -19.75
CA PRO A 492 21.63 2.58 -19.00
C PRO A 492 20.92 1.50 -18.17
N GLU A 493 21.56 0.33 -18.06
CA GLU A 493 21.23 -0.65 -17.04
C GLU A 493 21.78 -0.21 -15.68
N ARG A 494 21.18 -0.70 -14.60
CA ARG A 494 21.53 -0.32 -13.22
C ARG A 494 21.82 -1.56 -12.39
N ILE A 495 22.93 -1.56 -11.68
CA ILE A 495 23.29 -2.59 -10.71
C ILE A 495 23.40 -1.92 -9.34
N VAL A 496 22.64 -2.41 -8.37
CA VAL A 496 22.66 -1.91 -6.99
C VAL A 496 23.20 -3.02 -6.10
N THR A 497 24.26 -2.74 -5.35
CA THR A 497 24.76 -3.68 -4.35
C THR A 497 24.04 -3.44 -3.04
N ASP A 498 23.26 -4.41 -2.60
CA ASP A 498 22.43 -4.30 -1.40
C ASP A 498 22.74 -5.46 -0.44
N VAL A 499 22.50 -5.22 0.84
CA VAL A 499 22.71 -6.19 1.92
C VAL A 499 21.70 -7.33 1.89
N GLN A 500 20.54 -7.08 1.27
CA GLN A 500 19.47 -8.06 1.08
C GLN A 500 18.62 -7.71 -0.14
N ILE A 501 18.45 -8.69 -1.02
CA ILE A 501 17.55 -8.62 -2.17
C ILE A 501 16.36 -9.57 -1.96
N SER A 502 15.29 -9.40 -2.75
CA SER A 502 14.08 -10.22 -2.61
C SER A 502 14.31 -11.68 -3.00
N CYS A 503 15.26 -11.95 -3.88
CA CYS A 503 15.59 -13.27 -4.40
C CYS A 503 17.10 -13.41 -4.56
N GLY A 504 17.72 -14.35 -3.85
CA GLY A 504 19.16 -14.65 -3.95
C GLY A 504 19.79 -15.06 -2.63
#